data_AF-A0A9P6AKC0-F1
#
_entry.id   AF-A0A9P6AKC0-F1
#
_cell.length_a   1.000
_cell.length_b   1.000
_cell.length_c   1.000
_cell.angle_alpha   90.00
_cell.angle_beta   90.00
_cell.angle_gamma   90.00
#
_symmetry.space_group_name_H-M   'P 1'
#
loop_
_entity.id
_entity.type
_entity.pdbx_description
1 polymer ?
#
loop_
_entity_poly.entity_id
_entity_poly.type
_entity_poly.pdbx_seq_one_letter_code
_entity_poly.pdbx_strand_id
1 'polypeptide(L)' 'TKHIHIWFHYTRQLITKGDVLVSYCPTESMIMDILTKNLNQDHHQKFTKALGLVLHSSGS' A
#
# COMPACT_ATOMS: atom_id res chain seq x y z
N THR A 1 -23.01 6.91 -5.53
CA THR A 1 -22.65 6.79 -6.95
C THR A 1 -21.79 7.96 -7.45
N LYS A 2 -22.14 9.23 -7.16
CA LYS A 2 -21.35 10.42 -7.59
C LYS A 2 -19.88 10.40 -7.13
N HIS A 3 -19.61 9.99 -5.89
CA HIS A 3 -18.25 10.00 -5.34
C HIS A 3 -17.29 9.14 -6.19
N ILE A 4 -17.64 7.89 -6.49
CA ILE A 4 -16.78 6.97 -7.27
C ILE A 4 -16.46 7.56 -8.66
N HIS A 5 -17.45 8.14 -9.35
CA HIS A 5 -17.24 8.73 -10.67
C HIS A 5 -16.26 9.92 -10.65
N ILE A 6 -16.34 10.76 -9.62
CA ILE A 6 -15.42 11.91 -9.46
C ILE A 6 -13.98 11.41 -9.31
N TRP A 7 -13.75 10.46 -8.40
CA TRP A 7 -12.42 9.88 -8.17
C TRP A 7 -11.88 9.20 -9.43
N PHE A 8 -12.70 8.39 -10.11
CA PHE A 8 -12.29 7.72 -11.33
C PHE A 8 -11.86 8.71 -12.43
N HIS A 9 -12.66 9.75 -12.66
CA HIS A 9 -12.36 10.74 -13.68
C HIS A 9 -11.07 11.52 -13.36
N TYR A 10 -10.89 11.92 -12.11
CA TYR A 10 -9.69 12.62 -11.65
C TYR A 10 -8.43 11.74 -11.79
N THR A 11 -8.46 10.50 -11.31
CA THR A 11 -7.34 9.57 -11.43
C THR A 11 -6.98 9.31 -12.90
N ARG A 12 -7.98 9.13 -13.77
CA ARG A 12 -7.74 8.96 -15.21
C ARG A 12 -7.08 10.19 -15.84
N GLN A 13 -7.45 11.40 -15.42
CA GLN A 13 -6.81 12.62 -15.90
C GLN A 13 -5.33 12.69 -15.50
N LEU A 14 -4.99 12.38 -14.24
CA LEU A 14 -3.60 12.35 -13.77
C LEU A 14 -2.75 11.34 -14.55
N ILE A 15 -3.29 10.16 -14.82
CA ILE A 15 -2.63 9.13 -15.63
C ILE A 15 -2.42 9.62 -17.07
N THR A 16 -3.45 10.23 -17.68
CA THR A 16 -3.39 10.73 -19.06
C THR A 16 -2.38 11.86 -19.22
N LYS A 17 -2.23 12.71 -18.20
CA LYS A 17 -1.20 13.77 -18.16
C LYS A 17 0.21 13.23 -17.95
N GLY A 18 0.35 11.99 -17.47
CA GLY A 18 1.63 11.39 -17.12
C GLY A 18 2.12 11.75 -15.70
N ASP A 19 1.30 12.43 -14.90
CA ASP A 19 1.64 12.82 -13.52
C ASP A 19 1.70 11.60 -12.58
N VAL A 20 0.98 10.53 -12.93
CA VAL A 20 0.91 9.28 -12.15
C VAL A 20 1.03 8.08 -13.08
N LEU A 21 1.96 7.17 -12.75
CA LEU A 21 2.04 5.84 -13.35
C LEU A 21 1.32 4.83 -12.45
N VAL A 22 0.41 4.05 -13.03
CA VAL A 22 -0.26 2.95 -12.32
C VAL A 22 0.33 1.63 -12.79
N SER A 23 0.89 0.87 -11.85
CA SER A 23 1.35 -0.49 -12.08
C SER A 23 0.61 -1.43 -11.13
N TYR A 24 0.24 -2.61 -11.64
CA TYR A 24 -0.29 -3.67 -10.78
C TYR A 24 0.80 -4.14 -9.80
N CYS A 25 0.41 -4.35 -8.54
CA CYS A 25 1.24 -4.92 -7.50
C CYS A 25 0.41 -6.01 -6.78
N PRO A 26 0.82 -7.28 -6.81
CA PRO A 26 0.11 -8.34 -6.10
C PRO A 26 0.23 -8.16 -4.59
N THR A 27 -0.77 -8.65 -3.85
CA THR A 27 -0.88 -8.52 -2.38
C THR A 27 0.39 -8.98 -1.69
N GLU A 28 0.98 -10.08 -2.15
CA GLU A 28 2.18 -10.70 -1.57
C GLU A 28 3.41 -9.79 -1.62
N SER A 29 3.40 -8.76 -2.47
CA SER A 29 4.45 -7.75 -2.61
C SER A 29 4.01 -6.32 -2.26
N MET A 30 2.75 -6.10 -1.90
CA MET A 30 2.23 -4.77 -1.56
C MET A 30 2.56 -4.41 -0.11
N ILE A 31 3.81 -4.03 0.15
CA ILE A 31 4.35 -3.75 1.51
C ILE A 31 3.46 -2.79 2.32
N MET A 32 2.85 -1.80 1.65
CA MET A 32 1.96 -0.82 2.28
C MET A 32 0.68 -1.41 2.88
N ASP A 33 0.32 -2.64 2.54
CA ASP A 33 -0.84 -3.32 3.09
C ASP A 33 -0.79 -3.43 4.61
N ILE A 34 0.40 -3.44 5.21
CA ILE A 34 0.57 -3.43 6.67
C ILE A 34 -0.06 -2.20 7.35
N LEU A 35 -0.16 -1.07 6.64
CA LEU A 35 -0.70 0.18 7.18
C LEU A 35 -2.20 0.34 6.91
N THR A 36 -2.77 -0.41 5.98
CA THR A 36 -4.13 -0.19 5.47
C THR A 36 -5.06 -1.38 5.66
N LYS A 37 -4.52 -2.58 5.91
CA LYS A 37 -5.28 -3.82 6.03
C LYS A 37 -4.99 -4.50 7.36
N ASN A 38 -5.95 -5.27 7.85
CA ASN A 38 -5.72 -6.20 8.94
C ASN A 38 -5.12 -7.50 8.36
N LEU A 39 -3.84 -7.74 8.59
CA LEU A 39 -3.10 -8.87 8.03
C LEU A 39 -2.94 -9.99 9.06
N ASN A 40 -2.82 -11.23 8.57
CA ASN A 40 -2.38 -12.32 9.43
C ASN A 40 -0.92 -12.11 9.86
N GLN A 41 -0.51 -12.85 10.90
CA GLN A 41 0.81 -12.68 11.51
C GLN A 41 1.96 -12.85 10.51
N ASP A 42 1.86 -13.82 9.60
CA ASP A 42 2.91 -14.11 8.61
C ASP A 42 3.10 -12.94 7.63
N HIS A 43 2.01 -12.43 7.06
CA HIS A 43 2.07 -11.27 6.16
C HIS A 43 2.51 -10.00 6.88
N HIS A 44 2.03 -9.79 8.11
CA HIS A 44 2.46 -8.66 8.92
C HIS A 44 3.97 -8.70 9.15
N GLN A 45 4.53 -9.81 9.62
CA GLN A 45 5.98 -9.95 9.85
C GLN A 45 6.79 -9.78 8.56
N LYS A 46 6.33 -10.35 7.45
CA LYS A 46 6.97 -10.20 6.14
C LYS A 46 7.06 -8.73 5.74
N PHE A 47 5.96 -7.98 5.82
CA PHE A 47 5.94 -6.57 5.42
C PHE A 47 6.60 -5.64 6.43
N THR A 48 6.57 -5.93 7.73
CA THR A 48 7.36 -5.21 8.75
C THR A 48 8.85 -5.25 8.41
N LYS A 49 9.37 -6.44 8.08
CA LYS A 49 10.77 -6.62 7.66
C LYS A 49 11.05 -5.90 6.34
N ALA A 50 10.17 -6.03 5.36
CA ALA A 50 10.31 -5.37 4.06
C ALA A 50 10.28 -3.83 4.15
N LEU A 51 9.54 -3.29 5.12
CA LEU A 51 9.48 -1.85 5.42
C LEU A 51 10.71 -1.35 6.22
N GLY A 52 11.61 -2.24 6.64
CA GLY A 52 12.82 -1.91 7.40
C GLY A 52 12.56 -1.61 8.88
N LEU A 53 11.40 -2.00 9.41
CA LEU A 53 11.09 -1.83 10.83
C LEU A 53 11.83 -2.88 11.66
N VAL A 54 12.64 -2.43 12.61
CA VAL A 54 13.34 -3.27 13.57
C VAL A 54 12.63 -3.21 14.92
N LEU A 55 12.41 -4.38 15.53
CA LEU A 55 11.97 -4.43 16.93
C LEU A 55 13.14 -3.96 17.78
N HIS A 56 12.99 -2.77 18.37
CA HIS A 56 13.91 -2.30 19.39
C HIS A 56 13.71 -3.17 20.63
N SER A 57 14.66 -4.07 20.90
CA SER A 57 14.76 -4.71 22.20
C SER A 57 15.22 -3.67 23.20
N SER A 58 14.29 -3.01 23.88
CA SER A 58 14.61 -2.37 25.16
C SER A 58 15.04 -3.50 26.09
N GLY A 59 16.36 -3.65 26.25
CA GLY A 59 16.96 -4.59 27.19
C GLY A 59 16.34 -4.41 28.56
N SER A 60 15.94 -5.52 29.16
CA SER A 60 15.56 -5.59 30.58
C SER A 60 16.72 -5.22 31.48
#